data_AF-A0A3B6FXS7-F1
#
_entry.id   AF-A0A3B6FXS7-F1
#
_cell.length_a   1.000
_cell.length_b   1.000
_cell.length_c   1.000
_cell.angle_alpha   90.00
_cell.angle_beta   90.00
_cell.angle_gamma   90.00
#
_symmetry.space_group_name_H-M   'P 1'
#
loop_
_entity.id
_entity.type
_entity.pdbx_description
1 polymer ?
#
loop_
_entity_poly.entity_id
_entity_poly.type
_entity_poly.pdbx_seq_one_letter_code
_entity_poly.pdbx_strand_id
1 'polypeptide(L)'
;MTIGVCYGVVANNLPPANDVVQLYKSKGLTGMRIYFTDAKALSALRGSGIALILHVGGTDVLANLAANASNAANWVRDNVRPYYPAVNIKDITAGNEVLGSDTWNIVPAMRNLNSALAGVGLDAIKVSTPIRFDAVTNTFPPSNGVFA
;
A
#
# COMPACT_ATOMS: atom_id res chain seq x y z
N MET A 1 2.57 -1.25 22.04
CA MET A 1 2.47 -0.10 21.13
C MET A 1 2.97 -0.55 19.77
N THR A 2 2.13 -0.48 18.74
CA THR A 2 2.52 -0.88 17.38
C THR A 2 3.05 0.37 16.67
N ILE A 3 4.35 0.40 16.36
CA ILE A 3 4.98 1.50 15.61
C ILE A 3 5.39 0.97 14.23
N GLY A 4 5.09 1.74 13.20
CA GLY A 4 5.53 1.47 11.84
C GLY A 4 6.44 2.57 11.30
N VAL A 5 7.28 2.22 10.32
CA VAL A 5 8.14 3.16 9.61
C VAL A 5 7.95 2.98 8.10
N CYS A 6 7.99 4.10 7.38
CA CYS A 6 7.95 4.10 5.91
C CYS A 6 9.33 3.73 5.35
N TYR A 7 9.39 2.71 4.50
CA TYR A 7 10.61 2.29 3.80
C TYR A 7 10.65 2.93 2.40
N GLY A 8 11.25 4.11 2.32
CA GLY A 8 11.54 4.79 1.06
C GLY A 8 12.87 4.32 0.46
N VAL A 9 12.87 4.05 -0.84
CA VAL A 9 14.03 3.46 -1.55
C VAL A 9 14.62 4.35 -2.65
N VAL A 10 14.18 5.60 -2.76
CA VAL A 10 14.72 6.57 -3.72
C VAL A 10 16.01 7.18 -3.17
N ALA A 11 17.12 6.45 -3.32
CA ALA A 11 18.48 6.86 -2.96
C ALA A 11 19.51 5.93 -3.63
N ASN A 12 20.80 6.25 -3.53
CA ASN A 12 21.88 5.55 -4.23
C ASN A 12 22.86 4.77 -3.32
N ASN A 13 22.62 4.75 -2.01
CA ASN A 13 23.53 4.16 -1.02
C ASN A 13 22.80 3.42 0.12
N LEU A 14 21.58 2.96 -0.14
CA LEU A 14 20.79 2.25 0.87
C LEU A 14 21.30 0.82 1.10
N PRO A 15 21.16 0.28 2.31
CA PRO A 15 21.41 -1.13 2.57
C PRO A 15 20.50 -2.04 1.73
N PRO A 16 20.92 -3.30 1.48
CA PRO A 16 20.05 -4.32 0.92
C PRO A 16 18.76 -4.51 1.73
N ALA A 17 17.66 -4.91 1.06
CA ALA A 17 16.36 -5.08 1.71
C ALA A 17 16.37 -6.06 2.91
N ASN A 18 17.19 -7.12 2.85
CA ASN A 18 17.36 -8.05 3.98
C ASN A 18 17.92 -7.34 5.22
N ASP A 19 18.93 -6.48 5.05
CA ASP A 19 19.56 -5.75 6.14
C ASP A 19 18.58 -4.72 6.73
N VAL A 20 17.76 -4.08 5.88
CA VAL A 20 16.68 -3.19 6.34
C VAL A 20 15.65 -3.97 7.16
N VAL A 21 15.21 -5.15 6.72
CA VAL A 21 14.27 -5.99 7.49
C VAL A 21 14.89 -6.43 8.82
N GLN A 22 16.18 -6.81 8.85
CA GLN A 22 16.87 -7.11 10.11
C GLN A 22 16.96 -5.88 11.02
N LEU A 23 17.21 -4.69 10.46
CA LEU A 23 17.21 -3.45 11.21
C LEU A 23 15.83 -3.21 11.86
N TYR A 24 14.73 -3.37 11.11
CA TYR A 24 13.37 -3.25 11.65
C TYR A 24 13.15 -4.20 12.84
N LYS A 25 13.52 -5.48 12.69
CA LYS A 25 13.42 -6.46 13.77
C LYS A 25 14.28 -6.08 14.98
N SER A 26 15.52 -5.64 14.76
CA SER A 26 16.45 -5.25 15.83
C SER A 26 15.96 -4.05 16.65
N LYS A 27 15.11 -3.20 16.06
CA LYS A 27 14.52 -2.01 16.69
C LYS A 27 13.10 -2.25 17.21
N GLY A 28 12.58 -3.48 17.08
CA GLY A 28 11.21 -3.79 17.49
C GLY A 28 10.14 -3.10 16.64
N LEU A 29 10.45 -2.71 15.41
CA LEU A 29 9.50 -2.12 14.48
C LEU A 29 8.60 -3.22 13.89
N THR A 30 7.29 -3.06 14.05
CA THR A 30 6.30 -4.08 13.70
C THR A 30 5.49 -3.73 12.46
N GLY A 31 5.62 -2.51 11.94
CA GLY A 31 4.95 -2.05 10.72
C GLY A 31 5.92 -1.48 9.70
N MET A 32 5.68 -1.76 8.42
CA MET A 32 6.40 -1.19 7.30
C MET A 32 5.41 -0.70 6.25
N ARG A 33 5.71 0.43 5.62
CA ARG A 33 5.04 0.87 4.39
C ARG A 33 6.04 0.93 3.25
N ILE A 34 5.72 0.33 2.10
CA ILE A 34 6.49 0.50 0.85
C ILE A 34 5.64 1.19 -0.22
N TYR A 35 6.30 1.95 -1.09
CA TYR A 35 5.64 2.88 -2.02
C TYR A 35 5.43 2.32 -3.43
N PHE A 36 5.76 1.05 -3.67
CA PHE A 36 5.46 0.28 -4.88
C PHE A 36 5.74 -1.20 -4.62
N THR A 37 5.45 -2.08 -5.60
CA THR A 37 5.65 -3.52 -5.51
C THR A 37 7.11 -3.94 -5.71
N ASP A 38 7.97 -3.62 -4.73
CA ASP A 38 9.38 -4.02 -4.75
C ASP A 38 9.55 -5.51 -4.40
N ALA A 39 9.85 -6.33 -5.42
CA ALA A 39 10.09 -7.76 -5.26
C ALA A 39 11.24 -8.09 -4.27
N LYS A 40 12.26 -7.24 -4.15
CA LYS A 40 13.38 -7.44 -3.21
C LYS A 40 12.89 -7.24 -1.77
N ALA A 41 12.15 -6.16 -1.52
CA ALA A 41 11.56 -5.89 -0.21
C ALA A 41 10.54 -6.97 0.18
N LEU A 42 9.64 -7.34 -0.73
CA LEU A 42 8.64 -8.38 -0.49
C LEU A 42 9.27 -9.75 -0.23
N SER A 43 10.37 -10.09 -0.92
CA SER A 43 11.12 -11.32 -0.65
C SER A 43 11.79 -11.29 0.72
N ALA A 44 12.42 -10.18 1.09
CA ALA A 44 13.07 -10.01 2.40
C ALA A 44 12.08 -10.05 3.58
N LEU A 45 10.83 -9.62 3.36
CA LEU A 45 9.78 -9.60 4.39
C LEU A 45 9.19 -10.97 4.71
N ARG A 46 9.46 -12.01 3.91
CA ARG A 46 8.92 -13.36 4.15
C ARG A 46 9.32 -13.88 5.52
N GLY A 47 8.33 -14.30 6.31
CA GLY A 47 8.53 -14.84 7.66
C GLY A 47 9.03 -13.81 8.69
N SER A 48 9.09 -12.52 8.33
CA SER A 48 9.56 -11.47 9.26
C SER A 48 8.55 -11.16 10.37
N GLY A 49 7.26 -11.40 10.11
CA GLY A 49 6.15 -11.01 10.98
C GLY A 49 5.76 -9.52 10.90
N ILE A 50 6.56 -8.69 10.21
CA ILE A 50 6.30 -7.25 10.05
C ILE A 50 5.04 -7.04 9.21
N ALA A 51 4.08 -6.29 9.74
CA ALA A 51 2.86 -5.91 9.03
C ALA A 51 3.19 -4.92 7.90
N LEU A 52 2.68 -5.18 6.70
CA LEU A 52 2.99 -4.39 5.51
C LEU A 52 1.77 -3.61 5.01
N ILE A 53 1.96 -2.31 4.78
CA ILE A 53 1.15 -1.48 3.89
C ILE A 53 1.84 -1.46 2.52
N LEU A 54 1.17 -1.99 1.50
CA LEU A 54 1.68 -2.10 0.14
C LEU A 54 1.00 -1.08 -0.79
N HIS A 55 1.78 -0.16 -1.36
CA HIS A 55 1.25 0.78 -2.36
C HIS A 55 1.26 0.18 -3.76
N VAL A 56 0.19 0.43 -4.53
CA VAL A 56 0.03 -0.10 -5.90
C VAL A 56 1.10 0.41 -6.88
N GLY A 57 1.62 1.62 -6.66
CA GLY A 57 2.56 2.28 -7.56
C GLY A 57 2.08 3.68 -7.97
N GLY A 58 2.54 4.16 -9.12
CA GLY A 58 2.20 5.49 -9.64
C GLY A 58 0.74 5.64 -10.09
N THR A 59 0.38 6.85 -10.54
CA THR A 59 -0.97 7.15 -11.07
C THR A 59 -1.28 6.39 -12.36
N ASP A 60 -0.27 5.99 -13.12
CA ASP A 60 -0.36 5.10 -14.27
C ASP A 60 -0.88 3.71 -13.88
N VAL A 61 -0.33 3.13 -12.80
CA VAL A 61 -0.80 1.85 -12.27
C VAL A 61 -2.22 2.00 -11.72
N LEU A 62 -2.51 3.10 -11.01
CA LEU A 62 -3.84 3.39 -10.51
C LEU A 62 -4.88 3.44 -11.65
N ALA A 63 -4.59 4.16 -12.73
CA ALA A 63 -5.45 4.26 -13.90
C ALA A 63 -5.66 2.88 -14.57
N ASN A 64 -4.59 2.09 -14.70
CA ASN A 64 -4.69 0.73 -15.23
C ASN A 64 -5.58 -0.18 -14.39
N LEU A 65 -5.49 -0.10 -13.06
CA LEU A 65 -6.34 -0.84 -12.12
C LEU A 65 -7.80 -0.38 -12.17
N ALA A 66 -8.04 0.90 -12.39
CA ALA A 66 -9.37 1.48 -12.55
C ALA A 66 -10.05 1.02 -13.85
N ALA A 67 -9.28 0.89 -14.93
CA ALA A 67 -9.80 0.64 -16.28
C ALA A 67 -10.52 -0.71 -16.44
N ASN A 68 -10.06 -1.76 -15.76
CA ASN A 68 -10.68 -3.09 -15.89
C ASN A 68 -10.47 -3.96 -14.64
N ALA A 69 -11.48 -4.73 -14.26
CA ALA A 69 -11.39 -5.73 -13.19
C ALA A 69 -10.31 -6.80 -13.45
N SER A 70 -10.09 -7.19 -14.71
CA SER A 70 -9.04 -8.16 -15.07
C SER A 70 -7.63 -7.62 -14.79
N ASN A 71 -7.40 -6.30 -14.95
CA ASN A 71 -6.13 -5.67 -14.63
C ASN A 71 -5.83 -5.75 -13.13
N ALA A 72 -6.83 -5.50 -12.29
CA ALA A 72 -6.69 -5.66 -10.84
C ALA A 72 -6.48 -7.12 -10.42
N ALA A 73 -7.19 -8.07 -11.05
CA ALA A 73 -6.99 -9.49 -10.81
C ALA A 73 -5.57 -9.94 -11.17
N ASN A 74 -5.03 -9.49 -12.31
CA ASN A 74 -3.65 -9.73 -12.72
C ASN A 74 -2.66 -9.11 -11.73
N TRP A 75 -2.88 -7.86 -11.33
CA TRP A 75 -2.01 -7.19 -10.36
C TRP A 75 -1.98 -7.92 -9.01
N VAL A 76 -3.13 -8.39 -8.49
CA VAL A 76 -3.20 -9.20 -7.26
C VAL A 76 -2.48 -10.54 -7.44
N ARG A 77 -2.67 -11.20 -8.59
CA ARG A 77 -1.98 -12.46 -8.93
C ARG A 77 -0.46 -12.29 -8.92
N ASP A 78 0.06 -11.18 -9.42
CA ASP A 78 1.49 -11.00 -9.64
C ASP A 78 2.20 -10.36 -8.43
N ASN A 79 1.50 -9.50 -7.68
CA ASN A 79 2.11 -8.68 -6.63
C ASN A 79 1.71 -9.06 -5.20
N VAL A 80 0.62 -9.82 -5.01
CA VAL A 80 0.11 -10.19 -3.68
C VAL A 80 0.23 -11.70 -3.47
N ARG A 81 -0.38 -12.51 -4.35
CA ARG A 81 -0.45 -13.96 -4.21
C ARG A 81 0.91 -14.66 -4.04
N PRO A 82 2.00 -14.26 -4.73
CA PRO A 82 3.27 -14.97 -4.57
C PRO A 82 3.86 -14.80 -3.17
N TYR A 83 3.53 -13.70 -2.48
CA TYR A 83 4.14 -13.31 -1.22
C TYR A 83 3.28 -13.67 -0.01
N TYR A 84 1.97 -13.76 -0.16
CA TYR A 84 1.05 -14.15 0.90
C TYR A 84 1.01 -15.69 1.09
N PRO A 85 0.91 -16.22 2.33
CA PRO A 85 0.88 -15.53 3.62
C PRO A 85 2.26 -15.27 4.24
N ALA A 86 3.35 -15.62 3.55
CA ALA A 86 4.70 -15.46 4.09
C ALA A 86 5.04 -14.00 4.42
N VAL A 87 4.51 -13.05 3.65
CA VAL A 87 4.50 -11.62 3.97
C VAL A 87 3.15 -11.25 4.59
N ASN A 88 3.18 -10.57 5.73
CA ASN A 88 1.99 -10.12 6.45
C ASN A 88 1.42 -8.83 5.83
N ILE A 89 0.90 -8.92 4.61
CA ILE A 89 0.26 -7.80 3.92
C ILE A 89 -1.07 -7.48 4.62
N LYS A 90 -1.19 -6.29 5.21
CA LYS A 90 -2.39 -5.84 5.91
C LYS A 90 -3.27 -4.96 5.05
N ASP A 91 -2.64 -4.00 4.38
CA ASP A 91 -3.34 -2.99 3.62
C ASP A 91 -2.70 -2.80 2.24
N ILE A 92 -3.54 -2.51 1.26
CA ILE A 92 -3.14 -2.08 -0.08
C ILE A 92 -3.65 -0.66 -0.30
N THR A 93 -2.75 0.25 -0.63
CA THR A 93 -3.11 1.64 -0.91
C THR A 93 -3.23 1.87 -2.41
N ALA A 94 -4.42 2.27 -2.88
CA ALA A 94 -4.71 2.64 -4.25
C ALA A 94 -4.41 4.14 -4.46
N GLY A 95 -3.21 4.44 -4.93
CA GLY A 95 -2.68 5.79 -5.04
C GLY A 95 -2.09 6.30 -3.72
N ASN A 96 -1.48 7.48 -3.80
CA ASN A 96 -0.94 8.21 -2.65
C ASN A 96 -1.04 9.70 -2.94
N GLU A 97 -1.86 10.41 -2.16
CA GLU A 97 -2.01 11.86 -2.30
C GLU A 97 -2.40 12.28 -3.73
N VAL A 98 -3.32 11.51 -4.35
CA VAL A 98 -3.73 11.72 -5.75
C VAL A 98 -4.51 13.03 -5.88
N LEU A 99 -4.23 13.79 -6.93
CA LEU A 99 -4.80 15.11 -7.19
C LEU A 99 -5.36 15.22 -8.61
N GLY A 100 -6.14 16.28 -8.87
CA GLY A 100 -6.64 16.60 -10.20
C GLY A 100 -7.57 15.53 -10.78
N SER A 101 -7.51 15.33 -12.10
CA SER A 101 -8.34 14.35 -12.82
C SER A 101 -8.03 12.89 -12.46
N ASP A 102 -6.84 12.61 -11.90
CA ASP A 102 -6.46 11.24 -11.53
C ASP A 102 -7.29 10.72 -10.35
N THR A 103 -7.93 11.61 -9.58
CA THR A 103 -8.81 11.22 -8.48
C THR A 103 -10.01 10.39 -8.93
N TRP A 104 -10.44 10.54 -10.19
CA TRP A 104 -11.49 9.72 -10.80
C TRP A 104 -11.15 8.22 -10.86
N ASN A 105 -9.86 7.87 -10.80
CA ASN A 105 -9.41 6.49 -10.85
C ASN A 105 -9.41 5.80 -9.48
N ILE A 106 -9.48 6.55 -8.36
CA ILE A 106 -9.34 6.00 -7.01
C ILE A 106 -10.44 4.98 -6.70
N VAL A 107 -11.71 5.39 -6.79
CA VAL A 107 -12.84 4.54 -6.40
C VAL A 107 -12.96 3.30 -7.31
N PRO A 108 -12.88 3.42 -8.65
CA PRO A 108 -12.89 2.24 -9.52
C PRO A 108 -11.73 1.27 -9.23
N ALA A 109 -10.51 1.77 -9.03
CA ALA A 109 -9.37 0.92 -8.70
C ALA A 109 -9.56 0.20 -7.35
N MET A 110 -10.04 0.91 -6.32
CA MET A 110 -10.32 0.31 -5.01
C MET A 110 -11.39 -0.78 -5.10
N ARG A 111 -12.46 -0.57 -5.88
CA ARG A 111 -13.51 -1.58 -6.11
C ARG A 111 -12.95 -2.81 -6.81
N ASN A 112 -12.16 -2.61 -7.86
CA ASN A 112 -11.56 -3.71 -8.62
C ASN A 112 -10.56 -4.51 -7.77
N LEU A 113 -9.73 -3.84 -6.97
CA LEU A 113 -8.80 -4.48 -6.04
C LEU A 113 -9.53 -5.28 -4.95
N ASN A 114 -10.55 -4.70 -4.31
CA ASN A 114 -11.35 -5.40 -3.30
C ASN A 114 -12.00 -6.66 -3.87
N SER A 115 -12.62 -6.56 -5.05
CA SER A 115 -13.22 -7.71 -5.74
C SER A 115 -12.19 -8.77 -6.10
N ALA A 116 -11.01 -8.36 -6.59
CA ALA A 116 -9.93 -9.27 -6.94
C ALA A 116 -9.38 -10.02 -5.71
N LEU A 117 -9.19 -9.34 -4.58
CA LEU A 117 -8.76 -9.94 -3.31
C LEU A 117 -9.82 -10.91 -2.77
N ALA A 118 -11.09 -10.51 -2.74
CA ALA A 118 -12.18 -11.37 -2.31
C ALA A 118 -12.31 -12.63 -3.18
N GLY A 119 -12.16 -12.49 -4.51
CA GLY A 119 -12.22 -13.60 -5.46
C GLY A 119 -11.14 -14.66 -5.28
N VAL A 120 -10.07 -14.38 -4.52
CA VAL A 120 -9.01 -15.34 -4.19
C VAL A 120 -8.91 -15.62 -2.69
N GLY A 121 -9.93 -15.26 -1.90
CA GLY A 121 -9.99 -15.52 -0.45
C GLY A 121 -9.04 -14.68 0.39
N LEU A 122 -8.70 -13.46 -0.06
CA LEU A 122 -7.79 -12.52 0.62
C LEU A 122 -8.50 -11.24 1.07
N ASP A 123 -9.81 -11.30 1.34
CA ASP A 123 -10.66 -10.19 1.80
C ASP A 123 -10.27 -9.60 3.18
N ALA A 124 -9.42 -10.31 3.91
CA ALA A 124 -8.77 -9.80 5.12
C ALA A 124 -7.80 -8.64 4.83
N ILE A 125 -7.19 -8.60 3.63
CA ILE A 125 -6.33 -7.49 3.19
C ILE A 125 -7.22 -6.31 2.82
N LYS A 126 -7.05 -5.17 3.49
CA LYS A 126 -7.92 -4.00 3.29
C LYS A 126 -7.38 -3.11 2.18
N VAL A 127 -8.27 -2.53 1.39
CA VAL A 127 -7.91 -1.56 0.37
C VAL A 127 -8.31 -0.16 0.82
N SER A 128 -7.39 0.79 0.76
CA SER A 128 -7.60 2.19 1.17
C SER A 128 -6.87 3.15 0.22
N THR A 129 -6.95 4.45 0.49
CA THR A 129 -6.13 5.47 -0.18
C THR A 129 -5.64 6.50 0.86
N PRO A 130 -4.33 6.79 0.93
CA PRO A 130 -3.79 7.86 1.75
C PRO A 130 -4.05 9.21 1.06
N ILE A 131 -4.65 10.12 1.81
CA ILE A 131 -4.98 11.47 1.37
C ILE A 131 -4.06 12.49 2.05
N ARG A 132 -3.92 13.65 1.40
CA ARG A 132 -3.28 14.84 1.99
C ARG A 132 -4.22 15.47 3.01
N PHE A 133 -3.64 16.16 3.98
CA PHE A 133 -4.43 16.89 4.97
C PHE A 133 -5.23 18.05 4.36
N ASP A 134 -4.76 18.61 3.24
CA ASP A 134 -5.47 19.67 2.49
C ASP A 134 -6.76 19.20 1.80
N ALA A 135 -7.07 17.90 1.84
CA ALA A 135 -8.40 17.39 1.50
C ALA A 135 -9.48 17.80 2.54
N VAL A 136 -9.08 18.29 3.72
CA VAL A 136 -9.98 18.75 4.78
C VAL A 136 -9.80 20.26 4.99
N THR A 137 -10.91 20.99 5.02
CA THR A 137 -10.97 22.43 5.35
C THR A 137 -11.67 22.65 6.70
N ASN A 138 -11.68 23.89 7.18
CA ASN A 138 -12.27 24.30 8.46
C ASN A 138 -11.74 23.47 9.65
N THR A 139 -10.42 23.30 9.70
CA THR A 139 -9.74 22.30 10.55
C THR A 139 -9.64 22.68 12.03
N PHE A 140 -10.11 23.86 12.44
CA PHE A 140 -10.14 24.28 13.83
C PHE A 140 -11.47 24.96 14.22
N PRO A 141 -12.12 24.56 15.34
CA PRO A 141 -11.81 23.36 16.14
C PRO A 141 -11.95 22.06 15.32
N PRO A 142 -11.34 20.94 15.71
CA PRO A 142 -11.41 19.69 14.94
C PRO A 142 -12.85 19.21 14.62
N SER A 143 -13.83 19.57 15.45
CA SER A 143 -15.27 19.29 15.21
C SER A 143 -15.84 19.97 13.97
N ASN A 144 -15.17 20.99 13.43
CA ASN A 144 -15.60 21.74 12.27
C ASN A 144 -15.06 21.17 10.95
N GLY A 145 -14.14 20.20 11.01
CA GLY A 145 -13.48 19.64 9.84
C GLY A 145 -14.48 19.07 8.85
N VAL A 146 -14.38 19.49 7.59
CA VAL A 146 -15.18 18.98 6.46
C VAL A 146 -14.25 18.78 5.27
N PHE A 147 -14.60 17.88 4.35
CA PHE A 147 -13.83 17.78 3.10
C PHE A 147 -13.93 19.10 2.32
N ALA A 148 -12.81 19.51 1.73
CA ALA A 148 -12.70 20.72 0.93
C ALA A 148 -13.50 20.64 -0.38
#